data_AF-A0A534HGY3-F1
#
_entry.id   AF-A0A534HGY3-F1
#
_cell.length_a   1.000
_cell.length_b   1.000
_cell.length_c   1.000
_cell.angle_alpha   90.00
_cell.angle_beta   90.00
_cell.angle_gamma   90.00
#
_symmetry.space_group_name_H-M   'P 1'
#
loop_
_entity.id
_entity.type
_entity.pdbx_description
1 polymer ?
#
loop_
_entity_poly.entity_id
_entity_poly.type
_entity_poly.pdbx_seq_one_letter_code
_entity_poly.pdbx_strand_id
1 'polypeptide(L)' 'MYEHRRHAPLSRRRFVWRLLRHFALAALLLAASLGLGMLGYEHYEHLEWHDAFENTCMLLGG' A
#
# COMPACT_ATOMS: atom_id res chain seq x y z
N MET A 1 39.67 9.25 -14.80
CA MET A 1 38.76 8.22 -14.26
C MET A 1 38.65 8.41 -12.75
N TYR A 2 37.59 9.08 -12.29
CA TYR A 2 37.44 9.56 -10.90
C TYR A 2 36.14 9.03 -10.28
N GLU A 3 36.06 7.73 -9.99
CA GLU A 3 34.97 7.22 -9.14
C GLU A 3 35.53 6.23 -8.12
N HIS A 4 35.70 6.69 -6.88
CA HIS A 4 35.90 5.83 -5.72
C HIS A 4 34.57 5.13 -5.39
N ARG A 5 34.31 4.00 -6.06
CA ARG A 5 33.22 3.07 -5.70
C ARG A 5 33.59 2.30 -4.42
N ARG A 6 33.62 3.00 -3.27
CA ARG A 6 33.91 2.42 -1.95
C ARG A 6 32.67 2.31 -1.04
N HIS A 7 31.49 2.16 -1.63
CA HIS A 7 30.33 1.69 -0.88
C HIS A 7 30.05 0.25 -1.28
N ALA A 8 30.36 -0.69 -0.37
CA ALA A 8 29.90 -2.06 -0.52
C ALA A 8 28.37 -2.00 -0.68
N PRO A 9 27.80 -2.57 -1.75
CA PRO A 9 26.36 -2.58 -1.93
C PRO A 9 25.73 -3.17 -0.66
N LEU A 10 24.76 -2.45 -0.10
CA LEU A 10 24.01 -2.85 1.10
C LEU A 10 23.74 -4.35 1.03
N SER A 11 24.06 -5.09 2.11
CA SER A 11 23.83 -6.53 2.17
C SER A 11 22.41 -6.82 1.70
N ARG A 12 22.24 -7.77 0.76
CA ARG A 12 20.94 -8.06 0.11
C ARG A 12 19.80 -8.16 1.12
N ARG A 13 20.09 -8.69 2.31
CA ARG A 13 19.17 -8.79 3.45
C ARG A 13 18.66 -7.44 3.98
N ARG A 14 19.53 -6.42 4.13
CA ARG A 14 19.12 -5.05 4.53
C ARG A 14 18.35 -4.34 3.42
N PHE A 15 18.72 -4.59 2.17
CA PHE A 15 18.00 -4.04 1.02
C PHE A 15 16.56 -4.60 0.94
N VAL A 16 16.39 -5.92 1.05
CA VAL A 16 15.08 -6.58 1.07
C VAL A 16 14.24 -6.11 2.26
N TRP A 17 14.83 -5.99 3.46
CA TRP A 17 14.09 -5.47 4.63
C TRP A 17 13.59 -4.03 4.44
N ARG A 18 14.40 -3.16 3.83
CA ARG A 18 13.95 -1.81 3.48
C ARG A 18 12.80 -1.88 2.48
N LEU A 19 12.93 -2.68 1.42
CA LEU A 19 11.89 -2.84 0.41
C LEU A 19 10.58 -3.35 1.01
N LEU A 20 10.64 -4.41 1.82
CA LEU A 20 9.48 -4.97 2.52
C LEU A 20 8.82 -3.97 3.45
N ARG A 21 9.59 -3.15 4.17
CA ARG A 21 9.01 -2.14 5.08
C ARG A 21 8.27 -1.05 4.32
N HIS A 22 8.80 -0.56 3.19
CA HIS A 22 8.10 0.43 2.37
C HIS A 22 6.88 -0.19 1.69
N PHE A 23 7.01 -1.41 1.19
CA PHE A 23 5.89 -2.17 0.63
C PHE A 23 4.77 -2.40 1.66
N ALA A 24 5.13 -2.80 2.88
CA ALA A 24 4.18 -2.98 3.97
C ALA A 24 3.48 -1.68 4.36
N LEU A 25 4.20 -0.55 4.40
CA LEU A 25 3.61 0.77 4.64
C LEU A 25 2.61 1.15 3.53
N ALA A 26 2.97 0.95 2.26
CA ALA A 26 2.09 1.22 1.14
C ALA A 26 0.85 0.31 1.15
N ALA A 27 1.04 -0.99 1.41
CA ALA A 27 -0.05 -1.95 1.53
C ALA A 27 -0.98 -1.63 2.71
N LEU A 28 -0.43 -1.22 3.85
CA LEU A 28 -1.22 -0.79 5.01
C LEU A 28 -2.05 0.46 4.67
N LEU A 29 -1.45 1.44 4.00
CA LEU A 29 -2.13 2.67 3.60
C LEU A 29 -3.26 2.39 2.60
N LEU A 30 -3.02 1.50 1.63
CA LEU A 30 -4.04 0.99 0.71
C LEU A 30 -5.18 0.26 1.46
N ALA A 31 -4.84 -0.66 2.36
CA ALA A 31 -5.83 -1.41 3.11
C ALA A 31 -6.66 -0.52 4.04
N ALA A 32 -6.03 0.46 4.68
CA ALA A 32 -6.73 1.46 5.49
C ALA A 32 -7.67 2.33 4.64
N SER A 33 -7.21 2.76 3.45
CA SER A 33 -8.04 3.54 2.52
C SER A 33 -9.25 2.74 2.02
N LEU A 34 -9.04 1.46 1.67
CA LEU A 34 -10.11 0.54 1.27
C LEU A 34 -11.09 0.28 2.42
N GLY A 35 -10.59 -0.02 3.62
CA GLY A 35 -11.42 -0.28 4.80
C GLY A 35 -12.26 0.93 5.20
N LEU A 36 -11.68 2.14 5.16
CA LEU A 36 -12.41 3.38 5.44
C LEU A 36 -13.50 3.64 4.37
N GLY A 37 -13.21 3.37 3.09
CA GLY A 37 -14.22 3.49 2.02
C GLY A 37 -15.35 2.48 2.17
N MET A 38 -15.03 1.21 2.43
CA MET A 38 -16.01 0.15 2.66
C MET A 38 -16.90 0.45 3.88
N LEU A 39 -16.31 0.87 5.00
CA LEU A 39 -17.06 1.28 6.19
C LEU A 39 -17.94 2.50 5.91
N GLY A 40 -17.49 3.43 5.06
CA GLY A 40 -18.31 4.55 4.60
C GLY A 40 -19.54 4.06 3.83
N TYR A 41 -19.36 3.18 2.85
CA TYR A 41 -20.47 2.63 2.07
C TYR A 41 -21.43 1.77 2.90
N GLU A 42 -20.91 0.96 3.83
CA GLU A 42 -21.75 0.17 4.74
C GLU A 42 -22.55 1.07 5.70
N HIS A 43 -21.93 2.10 6.27
CA HIS A 43 -22.56 2.96 7.27
C HIS A 43 -23.54 3.98 6.68
N TYR A 44 -23.21 4.57 5.52
CA TYR A 44 -24.04 5.63 4.91
C TYR A 44 -25.02 5.09 3.86
N GLU A 45 -24.66 4.03 3.12
CA GLU A 45 -25.49 3.49 2.04
C GLU A 45 -26.02 2.06 2.30
N HIS A 46 -25.64 1.43 3.42
CA HIS A 46 -26.05 0.05 3.77
C HIS A 46 -25.78 -0.98 2.65
N LEU A 47 -24.79 -0.72 1.80
CA LEU A 47 -24.38 -1.61 0.73
C LEU A 47 -23.79 -2.90 1.28
N GLU A 48 -24.03 -4.01 0.58
CA GLU A 48 -23.36 -5.27 0.88
C GLU A 48 -21.84 -5.08 0.75
N TRP A 49 -21.06 -5.80 1.57
CA TRP A 49 -19.61 -5.65 1.63
C TRP A 49 -18.91 -5.87 0.27
N HIS A 50 -19.51 -6.68 -0.60
CA HIS A 50 -19.02 -6.90 -1.96
C HIS A 50 -19.16 -5.65 -2.83
N ASP A 51 -20.34 -5.03 -2.84
CA ASP A 51 -20.62 -3.82 -3.61
C ASP A 51 -19.83 -2.62 -3.06
N ALA A 52 -19.73 -2.51 -1.73
CA ALA A 52 -18.91 -1.49 -1.06
C ALA A 52 -17.42 -1.59 -1.44
N PHE A 53 -16.89 -2.81 -1.59
CA PHE A 53 -15.51 -3.02 -2.03
C PHE A 53 -15.28 -2.60 -3.48
N GLU A 54 -16.16 -3.01 -4.39
CA GLU A 54 -16.05 -2.67 -5.82
C GLU A 54 -16.13 -1.16 -6.01
N ASN A 55 -17.09 -0.50 -5.37
CA ASN A 55 -17.28 0.95 -5.48
C ASN A 55 -16.11 1.72 -4.86
N THR A 56 -15.57 1.25 -3.74
CA THR A 56 -14.35 1.84 -3.15
C THR A 56 -13.13 1.67 -4.06
N CYS A 57 -12.98 0.50 -4.71
CA CYS A 57 -11.90 0.27 -5.67
C CYS A 57 -12.02 1.20 -6.89
N MET A 58 -13.23 1.41 -7.41
CA MET A 58 -13.48 2.36 -8.50
C MET A 58 -13.15 3.80 -8.07
N LEU A 59 -13.49 4.18 -6.84
CA LEU A 59 -13.24 5.52 -6.31
C LEU A 59 -11.73 5.79 -6.09
N LEU A 60 -11.00 4.80 -5.58
CA LEU A 60 -9.56 4.89 -5.29
C LEU A 60 -8.68 4.66 -6.53
N GLY A 61 -9.21 3.98 -7.55
CA GLY A 61 -8.50 3.65 -8.79
C GLY A 61 -8.57 4.70 -9.91
N GLY A 62 -9.33 5.77 -9.69
CA GLY A 62 -9.50 6.90 -10.63
C GLY A 62 -8.22 7.69 -10.90
#